data_AF-A0AAD2HLC6-F1
#
_entry.id   AF-A0AAD2HLC6-F1
#
_cell.length_a   1.000
_cell.length_b   1.000
_cell.length_c   1.000
_cell.angle_alpha   90.00
_cell.angle_beta   90.00
_cell.angle_gamma   90.00
#
_symmetry.space_group_name_H-M   'P 1'
#
loop_
_entity.id
_entity.type
_entity.pdbx_description
1 polymer ?
#
loop_
_entity_poly.entity_id
_entity_poly.type
_entity_poly.pdbx_seq_one_letter_code
_entity_poly.pdbx_strand_id
1 'polypeptide(L)' 'MWLGYRHPTGEIHIQDSGAWLSCPGMDNNSTLCTTGDVPTLLQGNAFNHKGPYNGVEIQCVIP' A
#
# COMPACT_ATOMS: atom_id res chain seq x y z
N MET A 1 10.81 8.75 7.10
CA MET A 1 10.64 9.52 5.85
C MET A 1 11.63 10.68 5.79
N TRP A 2 12.37 10.82 4.69
CA TRP A 2 13.45 11.80 4.49
C TRP A 2 12.97 13.20 4.05
N LEU A 3 11.78 13.28 3.45
CA LEU A 3 11.17 14.52 2.94
C LEU A 3 10.22 15.22 3.94
N GLY A 4 10.12 14.72 5.18
CA GLY A 4 9.25 15.29 6.23
C GLY A 4 7.76 14.96 6.11
N TYR A 5 7.33 14.26 5.06
CA TYR A 5 5.98 13.68 4.99
C TYR A 5 5.81 12.53 5.96
N ARG A 6 4.55 12.21 6.31
CA ARG A 6 4.15 11.08 7.16
C ARG A 6 2.69 10.74 6.89
N HIS A 7 2.36 9.47 6.75
CA HIS A 7 0.96 9.07 6.55
C HIS A 7 0.15 9.19 7.85
N PRO A 8 -1.16 9.49 7.76
CA PRO A 8 -2.06 9.39 8.92
C PRO A 8 -2.22 7.92 9.37
N THR A 9 -2.81 7.74 10.55
CA THR A 9 -3.18 6.40 11.05
C THR A 9 -4.37 5.83 10.29
N GLY A 10 -4.54 4.51 10.32
CA GLY A 10 -5.74 3.83 9.78
C GLY A 10 -5.53 3.14 8.45
N GLU A 11 -4.28 2.77 8.13
CA GLU A 11 -3.98 1.95 6.97
C GLU A 11 -4.69 0.59 7.06
N ILE A 12 -5.33 0.21 5.94
CA ILE A 12 -5.77 -1.16 5.67
C ILE A 12 -4.94 -1.65 4.49
N HIS A 13 -4.12 -2.67 4.72
CA HIS A 13 -3.21 -3.22 3.73
C HIS A 13 -3.76 -4.53 3.16
N ILE A 14 -3.79 -4.64 1.83
CA ILE A 14 -4.22 -5.85 1.13
C ILE A 14 -2.97 -6.66 0.80
N GLN A 15 -2.92 -7.88 1.31
CA GLN A 15 -1.82 -8.81 1.07
C GLN A 15 -1.96 -9.51 -0.28
N ASP A 16 -0.86 -10.08 -0.79
CA ASP A 16 -0.87 -10.92 -2.00
C ASP A 16 -1.84 -12.12 -1.90
N SER A 17 -2.14 -12.57 -0.68
CA SER A 17 -3.14 -13.60 -0.39
C SER A 17 -4.59 -13.12 -0.53
N GLY A 18 -4.81 -11.83 -0.72
CA GLY A 18 -6.12 -11.17 -0.69
C GLY A 18 -6.62 -10.82 0.70
N ALA A 19 -5.84 -11.07 1.76
CA ALA A 19 -6.20 -10.72 3.13
C ALA A 19 -6.12 -9.21 3.37
N TRP A 20 -7.10 -8.65 4.07
CA TRP A 20 -7.15 -7.23 4.45
C TRP A 20 -6.72 -7.10 5.91
N LEU A 21 -5.61 -6.43 6.16
CA LEU A 21 -5.02 -6.28 7.50
C LEU A 21 -5.09 -4.84 7.96
N SER A 22 -5.42 -4.63 9.24
CA SER A 22 -5.27 -3.31 9.85
C SER A 22 -3.81 -3.11 10.26
N CYS A 23 -3.28 -1.94 9.91
CA CYS A 23 -1.93 -1.48 10.24
C CYS A 23 -2.00 -0.36 11.28
N PRO A 24 -1.74 -0.66 12.58
CA PRO A 24 -1.82 0.34 13.64
C PRO A 24 -0.69 1.36 13.56
N GLY A 25 -1.00 2.62 13.89
CA GLY A 25 -0.03 3.71 13.91
C GLY A 25 0.20 4.37 12.55
N MET A 26 1.13 5.32 12.52
CA MET A 26 1.57 6.01 11.31
C MET A 26 2.84 5.34 10.78
N ASP A 27 2.94 5.12 9.47
CA ASP A 27 4.12 4.52 8.80
C ASP A 27 4.62 3.24 9.51
N ASN A 28 3.76 2.23 9.65
CA ASN A 28 4.10 1.00 10.38
C ASN A 28 5.15 0.15 9.61
N ASN A 29 6.31 -0.10 10.24
CA ASN A 29 7.44 -0.81 9.64
C ASN A 29 7.29 -2.34 9.57
N SER A 30 6.14 -2.90 9.98
CA SER A 30 5.84 -4.32 9.77
C SER A 30 5.85 -4.67 8.28
N THR A 31 6.36 -5.84 7.93
CA THR A 31 6.26 -6.37 6.55
C THR A 31 4.82 -6.70 6.14
N LEU A 32 3.86 -6.57 7.07
CA LEU A 32 2.43 -6.69 6.79
C LEU A 32 1.76 -5.34 6.45
N CYS A 33 2.53 -4.25 6.38
CA CYS A 33 2.06 -2.89 6.15
C CYS A 33 2.93 -2.20 5.09
N THR A 34 2.38 -1.25 4.34
CA THR A 34 2.99 -0.63 3.15
C THR A 34 4.43 -0.16 3.39
N THR A 35 4.70 0.48 4.54
CA THR A 35 6.03 1.05 4.83
C THR A 35 7.10 -0.04 5.01
N GLY A 36 6.76 -1.18 5.61
CA GLY A 36 7.68 -2.31 5.77
C GLY A 36 7.68 -3.28 4.59
N ASP A 37 6.55 -3.42 3.91
CA ASP A 37 6.34 -4.35 2.79
C ASP A 37 7.01 -3.83 1.49
N VAL A 38 6.85 -2.54 1.19
CA VAL A 38 7.48 -1.88 0.03
C VAL A 38 8.33 -0.69 0.50
N PRO A 39 9.51 -0.94 1.11
CA PRO A 39 10.25 0.09 1.83
C PRO A 39 10.95 1.11 0.90
N THR A 40 11.03 0.82 -0.40
CA THR A 40 11.59 1.73 -1.40
C THR A 40 10.76 1.74 -2.68
N LEU A 41 10.81 2.86 -3.41
CA LEU A 41 10.13 3.01 -4.70
C LEU A 41 10.57 1.98 -5.74
N LEU A 42 11.80 1.46 -5.63
CA LEU A 42 12.37 0.48 -6.56
C LEU A 42 11.84 -0.94 -6.36
N GLN A 43 11.22 -1.22 -5.21
CA GLN A 43 10.60 -2.51 -4.90
C GLN A 43 9.11 -2.54 -5.19
N GLY A 44 8.50 -1.39 -5.51
CA GLY A 44 7.07 -1.30 -5.82
C GLY A 44 6.73 -1.81 -7.22
N ASN A 45 5.54 -2.36 -7.37
CA ASN A 45 4.95 -2.69 -8.66
C ASN A 45 3.79 -1.73 -8.96
N ALA A 46 3.96 -0.88 -9.99
CA ALA A 46 2.95 0.11 -10.38
C ALA A 46 1.62 -0.54 -10.84
N PHE A 47 1.63 -1.80 -11.26
CA PHE A 47 0.39 -2.50 -11.63
C PHE A 47 -0.48 -2.84 -10.42
N ASN A 48 0.10 -3.02 -9.21
CA ASN A 48 -0.65 -3.28 -7.98
C ASN A 48 -1.54 -2.09 -7.59
N HIS A 49 -1.22 -0.88 -8.08
CA HIS A 49 -2.05 0.30 -7.87
C HIS A 49 -3.41 0.21 -8.58
N LYS A 50 -3.55 -0.69 -9.56
CA LYS A 50 -4.82 -0.91 -10.25
C LYS A 50 -5.78 -1.80 -9.45
N GLY A 51 -5.27 -2.52 -8.45
CA GLY A 51 -6.05 -3.41 -7.61
C GLY A 51 -5.81 -4.89 -7.95
N PRO A 52 -6.78 -5.77 -7.62
CA PRO A 52 -8.16 -5.45 -7.28
C PRO A 52 -8.37 -4.94 -5.85
N TYR A 53 -9.16 -3.88 -5.70
CA TYR A 53 -9.67 -3.40 -4.41
C TYR A 53 -11.07 -3.94 -4.18
N ASN A 54 -11.17 -5.06 -3.46
CA ASN A 54 -12.43 -5.77 -3.21
C ASN A 54 -13.13 -6.19 -4.52
N GLY A 55 -12.34 -6.74 -5.44
CA GLY A 55 -12.81 -7.15 -6.77
C GLY A 55 -12.94 -6.02 -7.79
N VAL A 56 -12.65 -4.77 -7.41
CA VAL A 56 -12.73 -3.61 -8.32
C VAL A 56 -11.34 -3.21 -8.80
N GLU A 57 -11.15 -3.18 -10.12
CA GLU A 57 -9.97 -2.60 -10.77
C GLU A 57 -10.16 -1.09 -10.96
N ILE A 58 -9.20 -0.29 -10.52
CA ILE A 58 -9.16 1.15 -10.69
C ILE A 58 -8.13 1.47 -11.77
N GLN A 59 -8.59 1.93 -12.94
CA GLN A 59 -7.72 2.18 -14.08
C GLN A 59 -7.87 3.62 -14.56
N CYS A 60 -6.73 4.28 -14.80
CA CYS A 60 -6.69 5.50 -15.59
C CYS A 60 -6.53 5.09 -17.06
N VAL A 61 -7.58 5.32 -17.86
CA VAL A 61 -7.50 5.21 -19.32
C VAL A 61 -7.03 6.57 -19.86
N ILE A 62 -5.76 6.64 -20.27
CA ILE A 62 -5.30 7.72 -21.15
C ILE A 62 -5.78 7.34 -22.56
N PRO A 63 -6.61 8.16 -23.23
CA PRO A 63 -7.03 7.91 -24.61
C PRO A 63 -5.87 7.96 -25.60
#